data_AF-A0A841JW92-F1
#
_entry.id   AF-A0A841JW92-F1
#
_cell.length_a   1.000
_cell.length_b   1.000
_cell.length_c   1.000
_cell.angle_alpha   90.00
_cell.angle_beta   90.00
_cell.angle_gamma   90.00
#
_symmetry.space_group_name_H-M   'P 1'
#
loop_
_entity.id
_entity.type
_entity.pdbx_description
1 polymer ?
#
loop_
_entity_poly.entity_id
_entity_poly.type
_entity_poly.pdbx_seq_one_letter_code
_entity_poly.pdbx_strand_id
1 'polypeptide(L)'
;MSLFCKRNLSPLQRKSLQKFSGVIGAAAATTILIHDAMEHAHPSPIAIYLLAIVAALPVGALIFIAGRYLARETDEFVRMLVVKALLWGFGVTMVVDTVYSYLAEYAGYGRVNGMLQMLNIDVFCVSAAIALRLMARGYASESPLENEAGRYE
;
A
#
# COMPACT_ATOMS: atom_id res chain seq x y z
N MET A 1 -6.64 6.58 -12.78
CA MET A 1 -7.46 5.65 -11.96
C MET A 1 -8.60 4.95 -12.73
N SER A 2 -8.60 4.87 -14.08
CA SER A 2 -9.68 4.22 -14.86
C SER A 2 -9.41 2.76 -15.27
N LEU A 3 -8.24 2.19 -14.96
CA LEU A 3 -7.83 0.86 -15.44
C LEU A 3 -8.45 -0.34 -14.70
N PHE A 4 -9.16 -0.12 -13.58
CA PHE A 4 -9.85 -1.18 -12.84
C PHE A 4 -11.35 -1.31 -13.19
N CYS A 5 -11.84 -0.60 -14.22
CA CYS A 5 -13.27 -0.46 -14.49
C CYS A 5 -13.91 -1.54 -15.41
N LYS A 6 -13.23 -2.66 -15.69
CA LYS A 6 -13.80 -3.77 -16.48
C LYS A 6 -13.60 -5.12 -15.80
N ARG A 7 -14.28 -5.36 -14.67
CA ARG A 7 -14.62 -6.71 -14.17
C ARG A 7 -15.74 -6.59 -13.13
N ASN A 8 -16.62 -7.60 -13.06
CA ASN A 8 -17.70 -7.73 -12.06
C ASN A 8 -17.10 -7.90 -10.66
N LEU A 9 -16.55 -6.82 -10.08
CA LEU A 9 -16.06 -6.80 -8.71
C LEU A 9 -17.23 -7.08 -7.76
N SER A 10 -17.02 -8.00 -6.82
CA SER A 10 -18.02 -8.27 -5.79
C SER A 10 -18.33 -6.97 -5.01
N PRO A 11 -19.55 -6.81 -4.48
CA PRO A 11 -19.91 -5.60 -3.71
C PRO A 11 -19.00 -5.38 -2.49
N LEU A 12 -18.36 -6.44 -1.98
CA LEU A 12 -17.37 -6.38 -0.91
C LEU A 12 -16.03 -5.82 -1.39
N GLN A 13 -15.51 -6.32 -2.52
CA GLN A 13 -14.27 -5.84 -3.12
C GLN A 13 -14.34 -4.36 -3.50
N ARG A 14 -15.46 -3.92 -4.09
CA ARG A 14 -15.66 -2.51 -4.45
C ARG A 14 -15.62 -1.59 -3.22
N LYS A 15 -16.36 -1.94 -2.16
CA LYS A 15 -16.39 -1.14 -0.92
C LYS A 15 -15.04 -1.13 -0.23
N SER A 16 -14.31 -2.24 -0.24
CA SER A 16 -12.98 -2.31 0.34
C SER A 16 -11.99 -1.44 -0.44
N LEU A 17 -12.00 -1.51 -1.77
CA LEU A 17 -11.15 -0.69 -2.63
C LEU A 17 -11.42 0.81 -2.47
N GLN A 18 -12.68 1.21 -2.33
CA GLN A 18 -13.04 2.60 -2.03
C GLN A 18 -12.46 3.07 -0.69
N LYS A 19 -12.53 2.22 0.36
CA LYS A 19 -11.95 2.53 1.67
C LYS A 19 -10.43 2.60 1.62
N PHE A 20 -9.78 1.67 0.93
CA PHE A 20 -8.34 1.71 0.70
C PHE A 20 -7.93 2.98 -0.04
N SER A 21 -8.61 3.34 -1.13
CA SER A 21 -8.33 4.58 -1.86
C SER A 21 -8.55 5.83 -0.99
N GLY A 22 -9.56 5.82 -0.13
CA GLY A 22 -9.82 6.91 0.81
C GLY A 22 -8.70 7.06 1.83
N VAL A 23 -8.22 5.96 2.43
CA VAL A 23 -7.12 6.00 3.40
C VAL A 23 -5.80 6.35 2.75
N ILE A 24 -5.52 5.88 1.53
CA ILE A 24 -4.31 6.28 0.78
C ILE A 24 -4.33 7.78 0.50
N GLY A 25 -5.47 8.32 0.03
CA GLY A 25 -5.62 9.76 -0.19
C GLY A 25 -5.47 10.57 1.11
N ALA A 26 -6.03 10.08 2.21
CA ALA A 26 -5.88 10.70 3.53
C ALA A 26 -4.44 10.62 4.06
N ALA A 27 -3.73 9.51 3.80
CA ALA A 27 -2.32 9.35 4.16
C ALA A 27 -1.46 10.37 3.42
N ALA A 28 -1.60 10.47 2.10
CA ALA A 28 -0.88 11.44 1.29
C ALA A 28 -1.17 12.89 1.73
N ALA A 29 -2.45 13.22 1.98
CA ALA A 29 -2.83 14.54 2.49
C ALA A 29 -2.21 14.82 3.86
N THR A 30 -2.23 13.85 4.77
CA THR A 30 -1.64 13.98 6.11
C THR A 30 -0.14 14.25 6.01
N THR A 31 0.58 13.52 5.16
CA THR A 31 2.01 13.73 4.93
C THR A 31 2.32 15.12 4.38
N ILE A 32 1.56 15.58 3.39
CA ILE A 32 1.72 16.94 2.82
C ILE A 32 1.47 18.01 3.89
N LEU A 33 0.41 17.86 4.70
CA LEU A 33 0.07 18.81 5.76
C LEU A 33 1.13 18.85 6.86
N ILE A 34 1.66 17.70 7.26
CA ILE A 34 2.72 17.65 8.28
C ILE A 34 3.99 18.32 7.74
N HIS A 35 4.36 18.07 6.48
CA HIS A 35 5.52 18.72 5.86
C HIS A 35 5.37 20.25 5.85
N ASP A 36 4.22 20.74 5.37
CA ASP A 36 3.91 22.17 5.33
C ASP A 36 3.94 22.81 6.72
N ALA A 37 3.38 22.13 7.73
CA ALA A 37 3.39 22.61 9.11
C ALA A 37 4.81 22.63 9.72
N MET A 38 5.66 21.66 9.37
CA MET A 38 7.04 21.60 9.86
C MET A 38 7.92 22.71 9.25
N GLU A 39 7.70 23.05 7.98
CA GLU A 39 8.45 24.12 7.28
C GLU A 39 8.01 25.52 7.70
N HIS A 40 6.71 25.76 7.90
CA HIS A 40 6.20 27.11 8.12
C HIS A 40 6.01 27.48 9.60
N ALA A 41 5.67 26.51 10.46
CA ALA A 41 5.22 26.80 11.82
C ALA A 41 6.29 26.57 12.91
N HIS A 42 7.45 25.97 12.58
CA HIS A 42 8.50 25.57 13.53
C HIS A 42 7.91 25.07 14.87
N PRO A 43 7.12 23.97 14.84
CA PRO A 43 6.25 23.59 15.94
C PRO A 43 7.02 23.28 17.22
N SER A 44 6.37 23.53 18.35
CA SER A 44 6.91 23.18 19.67
C SER A 44 7.16 21.66 19.77
N PRO A 45 8.07 21.20 20.66
CA PRO A 45 8.39 19.78 20.78
C PRO A 45 7.17 18.88 21.01
N ILE A 46 6.18 19.38 21.77
CA ILE A 46 4.93 18.66 22.05
C ILE A 46 4.09 18.51 20.78
N ALA A 47 4.01 19.54 19.94
CA ALA A 47 3.29 19.49 18.68
C ALA A 47 3.91 18.47 17.71
N ILE A 48 5.24 18.31 17.71
CA ILE A 48 5.92 17.29 16.91
C ILE A 48 5.49 15.88 17.32
N TYR A 49 5.39 15.58 18.62
CA TYR A 49 4.91 14.28 19.08
C TYR A 49 3.46 14.01 18.65
N LEU A 50 2.58 15.02 18.72
CA LEU A 50 1.20 14.89 18.25
C LEU A 50 1.13 14.66 16.73
N LEU A 51 1.94 15.37 15.95
CA LEU A 51 2.03 15.18 14.50
C LEU A 51 2.54 13.78 14.14
N ALA A 52 3.49 13.24 14.90
CA ALA A 52 3.98 11.87 14.71
C ALA A 52 2.86 10.82 14.95
N ILE A 53 2.04 11.01 15.99
CA ILE A 53 0.87 10.15 16.23
C ILE A 53 -0.12 10.24 15.07
N VAL A 54 -0.40 11.47 14.59
CA VAL A 54 -1.28 11.70 13.44
C VAL A 54 -0.74 11.02 12.18
N ALA A 55 0.58 11.08 11.92
CA ALA A 55 1.22 10.40 10.80
C ALA A 55 1.10 8.86 10.86
N ALA A 56 1.00 8.28 12.06
CA ALA A 56 0.85 6.84 12.25
C ALA A 56 -0.59 6.34 12.03
N LEU A 57 -1.61 7.22 12.15
CA LEU A 57 -3.02 6.84 12.02
C LEU A 57 -3.37 6.22 10.66
N PRO A 58 -2.93 6.76 9.50
CA PRO A 58 -3.24 6.17 8.21
C PRO A 58 -2.70 4.75 8.05
N VAL A 59 -1.51 4.47 8.58
CA VAL A 59 -0.90 3.12 8.55
C VAL A 59 -1.76 2.15 9.36
N GLY A 60 -2.13 2.52 10.59
CA GLY A 60 -3.01 1.71 11.43
C GLY A 60 -4.40 1.48 10.80
N ALA A 61 -4.98 2.51 10.20
CA ALA A 61 -6.26 2.41 9.49
C ALA A 61 -6.17 1.45 8.29
N LEU A 62 -5.07 1.49 7.54
CA LEU A 62 -4.86 0.62 6.37
C LEU A 62 -4.71 -0.85 6.79
N ILE A 63 -3.97 -1.13 7.86
CA ILE A 63 -3.86 -2.47 8.46
C ILE A 63 -5.23 -2.96 8.94
N PHE A 64 -6.00 -2.11 9.62
CA PHE A 64 -7.33 -2.47 10.11
C PHE A 64 -8.31 -2.80 8.97
N ILE A 65 -8.31 -2.00 7.89
CA ILE A 65 -9.15 -2.25 6.71
C ILE A 65 -8.70 -3.53 5.99
N ALA A 66 -7.39 -3.76 5.85
CA ALA A 66 -6.85 -4.98 5.28
C ALA A 66 -7.26 -6.22 6.07
N GLY A 67 -7.09 -6.21 7.40
CA GLY A 67 -7.48 -7.31 8.27
C GLY A 67 -8.99 -7.57 8.21
N ARG A 68 -9.81 -6.51 8.24
CA ARG A 68 -11.27 -6.64 8.09
C ARG A 68 -11.68 -7.19 6.73
N TYR A 69 -10.96 -6.84 5.67
CA TYR A 69 -11.19 -7.39 4.33
C TYR A 69 -10.84 -8.88 4.28
N LEU A 70 -9.65 -9.27 4.75
CA LEU A 70 -9.21 -10.68 4.82
C LEU A 70 -10.18 -11.55 5.64
N ALA A 71 -10.73 -11.02 6.74
CA ALA A 71 -11.68 -11.75 7.59
C ALA A 71 -13.06 -11.95 6.95
N ARG A 72 -13.42 -11.13 5.96
CA ARG A 72 -14.73 -11.19 5.27
C ARG A 72 -14.66 -11.85 3.91
N GLU A 73 -13.48 -12.02 3.35
CA GLU A 73 -13.29 -12.65 2.05
C GLU A 73 -13.57 -14.15 2.18
N THR A 74 -14.58 -14.62 1.45
CA THR A 74 -15.00 -16.02 1.45
C THR A 74 -14.16 -16.87 0.51
N ASP A 75 -13.56 -16.24 -0.50
CA ASP A 75 -12.70 -16.90 -1.48
C ASP A 75 -11.26 -17.00 -0.95
N GLU A 76 -10.83 -18.23 -0.65
CA GLU A 76 -9.49 -18.49 -0.10
C GLU A 76 -8.36 -18.14 -1.08
N PHE A 77 -8.61 -18.27 -2.38
CA PHE A 77 -7.65 -17.93 -3.42
C PHE A 77 -7.43 -16.42 -3.49
N VAL A 78 -8.52 -15.64 -3.51
CA VAL A 78 -8.45 -14.17 -3.46
C VAL A 78 -7.78 -13.70 -2.16
N ARG A 79 -8.13 -14.31 -1.03
CA ARG A 79 -7.52 -14.00 0.27
C ARG A 79 -6.01 -14.21 0.23
N MET A 80 -5.55 -15.34 -0.30
CA MET A 80 -4.12 -15.66 -0.41
C MET A 80 -3.38 -14.70 -1.36
N LEU A 81 -3.99 -14.34 -2.49
CA LEU A 81 -3.44 -13.35 -3.43
C LEU A 81 -3.18 -12.00 -2.75
N VAL A 82 -4.15 -11.52 -1.99
CA VAL A 82 -4.05 -10.22 -1.31
C VAL A 82 -3.00 -10.28 -0.20
N VAL A 83 -2.93 -11.37 0.58
CA VAL A 83 -1.87 -11.57 1.58
C VAL A 83 -0.48 -11.52 0.93
N LYS A 84 -0.27 -12.28 -0.15
CA LYS A 84 1.01 -12.27 -0.88
C LYS A 84 1.36 -10.88 -1.42
N ALA A 85 0.38 -10.13 -1.91
CA ALA A 85 0.60 -8.78 -2.42
C ALA A 85 1.01 -7.80 -1.32
N LEU A 86 0.35 -7.87 -0.16
CA LEU A 86 0.72 -7.07 1.01
C LEU A 86 2.12 -7.42 1.53
N LEU A 87 2.48 -8.70 1.54
CA LEU A 87 3.83 -9.15 1.93
C LEU A 87 4.90 -8.65 0.94
N TRP A 88 4.63 -8.70 -0.36
CA TRP A 88 5.54 -8.11 -1.36
C TRP A 88 5.70 -6.60 -1.15
N GLY A 89 4.61 -5.89 -0.89
CA GLY A 89 4.67 -4.46 -0.61
C GLY A 89 5.51 -4.15 0.63
N PHE A 90 5.31 -4.93 1.70
CA PHE A 90 6.08 -4.79 2.94
C PHE A 90 7.57 -5.08 2.72
N GLY A 91 7.90 -6.17 2.02
CA GLY A 91 9.28 -6.54 1.72
C GLY A 91 10.01 -5.49 0.89
N VAL A 92 9.37 -4.96 -0.16
CA VAL A 92 9.95 -3.88 -0.97
C VAL A 92 10.18 -2.62 -0.13
N THR A 93 9.19 -2.24 0.69
CA THR A 93 9.31 -1.06 1.55
C THR A 93 10.45 -1.19 2.55
N MET A 94 10.57 -2.35 3.22
CA MET A 94 11.65 -2.61 4.17
C MET A 94 13.04 -2.58 3.52
N VAL A 95 13.19 -3.13 2.31
CA VAL A 95 14.46 -3.06 1.58
C VAL A 95 14.82 -1.62 1.22
N VAL A 96 13.85 -0.85 0.70
CA VAL A 96 14.05 0.57 0.35
C VAL A 96 14.42 1.38 1.60
N ASP A 97 13.70 1.18 2.70
CA ASP A 97 13.98 1.84 3.99
C ASP A 97 15.35 1.51 4.52
N THR A 98 15.76 0.25 4.43
CA THR A 98 17.08 -0.19 4.89
C THR A 98 18.17 0.49 4.09
N VAL A 99 18.10 0.43 2.75
CA VAL A 99 19.09 1.06 1.87
C VAL A 99 19.14 2.57 2.09
N TYR A 100 17.98 3.23 2.20
CA TYR A 100 17.90 4.66 2.44
C TYR A 100 18.50 5.06 3.79
N SER A 101 18.20 4.30 4.86
CA SER A 101 18.70 4.60 6.21
C SER A 101 20.23 4.55 6.25
N TYR A 102 20.84 3.50 5.68
CA TYR A 102 22.31 3.42 5.60
C TYR A 102 22.91 4.52 4.72
N LEU A 103 22.27 4.87 3.61
CA LEU A 103 22.76 5.93 2.73
C LEU A 103 22.70 7.29 3.43
N ALA A 104 21.61 7.59 4.13
CA ALA A 104 21.42 8.82 4.88
C ALA A 104 22.44 8.98 6.02
N GLU A 105 22.76 7.89 6.72
CA GLU A 105 23.66 7.90 7.86
C GLU A 105 25.14 7.95 7.43
N TYR A 106 25.55 7.19 6.41
CA TYR A 106 26.97 6.97 6.11
C TYR A 106 27.48 7.65 4.83
N ALA A 107 26.63 7.89 3.83
CA ALA A 107 27.08 8.41 2.54
C ALA A 107 27.05 9.95 2.44
N GLY A 108 26.92 10.66 3.57
CA GLY A 108 26.83 12.12 3.58
C GLY A 108 25.53 12.66 2.97
N TYR A 109 24.53 11.77 2.77
CA TYR A 109 23.17 12.15 2.38
C TYR A 109 22.39 12.79 3.55
N GLY A 110 23.07 13.23 4.62
CA GLY A 110 22.51 13.83 5.85
C GLY A 110 21.79 15.18 5.67
N ARG A 111 21.50 15.58 4.43
CA ARG A 111 20.67 16.74 4.08
C ARG A 111 19.72 16.46 2.91
N VAL A 112 19.60 15.21 2.47
CA VAL A 112 18.72 14.86 1.36
C VAL A 112 17.31 14.82 1.90
N ASN A 113 16.50 15.73 1.39
CA ASN A 113 15.12 16.01 1.79
C ASN A 113 14.42 14.73 2.27
N GLY A 114 13.98 14.70 3.54
CA GLY A 114 13.24 13.59 4.17
C GLY A 114 11.92 13.22 3.47
N MET A 115 11.65 13.81 2.32
CA MET A 115 10.57 13.51 1.40
C MET A 115 10.52 12.03 0.98
N LEU A 116 11.66 11.36 0.81
CA LEU A 116 11.67 9.91 0.46
C LEU A 116 11.15 9.05 1.62
N GLN A 117 11.59 9.34 2.84
CA GLN A 117 11.17 8.62 4.05
C GLN A 117 9.69 8.88 4.38
N MET A 118 9.17 10.05 3.99
CA MET A 118 7.75 10.40 4.08
C MET A 118 6.86 9.62 3.10
N LEU A 119 7.42 9.11 1.99
CA LEU A 119 6.68 8.37 0.96
C LEU A 119 6.65 6.85 1.19
N ASN A 120 7.07 6.36 2.36
CA ASN A 120 7.10 4.91 2.65
C ASN A 120 5.74 4.24 2.48
N ILE A 121 4.67 4.91 2.89
CA ILE A 121 3.31 4.41 2.71
C ILE A 121 2.92 4.33 1.23
N ASP A 122 3.37 5.27 0.41
CA ASP A 122 3.14 5.29 -1.03
C ASP A 122 3.94 4.19 -1.73
N VAL A 123 5.21 3.99 -1.34
CA VAL A 123 6.06 2.89 -1.83
C VAL A 123 5.40 1.55 -1.50
N PHE A 124 4.93 1.37 -0.26
CA PHE A 124 4.19 0.18 0.16
C PHE A 124 2.93 -0.03 -0.70
N CYS A 125 2.10 1.00 -0.86
CA CYS A 125 0.84 0.89 -1.59
C CYS A 125 1.05 0.60 -3.09
N VAL A 126 2.03 1.26 -3.72
CA VAL A 126 2.35 1.08 -5.14
C VAL A 126 2.93 -0.32 -5.39
N SER A 127 3.90 -0.75 -4.57
CA SER A 127 4.50 -2.07 -4.71
C SER A 127 3.49 -3.19 -4.44
N ALA A 128 2.64 -3.08 -3.42
CA ALA A 128 1.55 -4.02 -3.17
C ALA A 128 0.54 -4.06 -4.33
N ALA A 129 0.17 -2.90 -4.88
CA ALA A 129 -0.77 -2.82 -6.01
C ALA A 129 -0.18 -3.42 -7.30
N ILE A 130 1.11 -3.21 -7.57
CA ILE A 130 1.82 -3.81 -8.69
C ILE A 130 1.89 -5.33 -8.50
N ALA A 131 2.30 -5.81 -7.31
CA ALA A 131 2.39 -7.22 -7.00
C ALA A 131 1.03 -7.93 -7.18
N LEU A 132 -0.05 -7.34 -6.67
CA LEU A 132 -1.40 -7.88 -6.86
C LEU A 132 -1.78 -7.96 -8.34
N ARG A 133 -1.45 -6.96 -9.15
CA ARG A 133 -1.71 -6.95 -10.59
C ARG A 133 -0.92 -8.03 -11.34
N LEU A 134 0.36 -8.19 -11.02
CA LEU A 134 1.21 -9.19 -11.65
C LEU A 134 0.72 -10.61 -11.32
N MET A 135 0.40 -10.87 -10.05
CA MET A 135 -0.15 -12.16 -9.63
C MET A 135 -1.51 -12.41 -10.28
N ALA A 136 -2.43 -11.45 -10.26
CA ALA A 136 -3.74 -11.61 -10.88
C ALA A 136 -3.67 -11.85 -12.40
N ARG A 137 -2.62 -11.36 -13.07
CA ARG A 137 -2.36 -11.63 -14.49
C ARG A 137 -1.79 -13.03 -14.71
N GLY A 138 -0.81 -13.44 -13.91
CA GLY A 138 -0.19 -14.78 -14.01
C GLY A 138 -1.20 -15.91 -13.83
N TYR A 139 -2.11 -15.79 -12.86
CA TYR A 139 -3.13 -16.81 -12.65
C TYR A 139 -4.20 -16.87 -13.75
N ALA A 140 -4.45 -15.76 -14.46
CA ALA A 140 -5.37 -15.75 -15.58
C ALA A 140 -4.80 -16.47 -16.82
N SER A 141 -3.48 -16.59 -16.94
CA SER A 141 -2.83 -17.36 -18.01
C SER A 141 -2.70 -18.86 -17.69
N GLU A 142 -2.81 -19.25 -16.42
CA GLU A 142 -2.57 -20.64 -15.97
C GLU A 142 -3.84 -21.46 -15.76
N SER A 143 -5.05 -20.93 -15.97
CA SER A 143 -6.30 -21.65 -15.67
C SER A 143 -6.45 -22.93 -16.51
N PRO A 144 -6.29 -24.13 -15.92
CA PRO A 144 -6.27 -25.39 -16.68
C PRO A 144 -7.64 -25.79 -17.24
N LEU A 145 -8.72 -25.22 -16.70
CA LEU A 145 -10.10 -25.58 -17.05
C LEU A 145 -10.49 -25.20 -18.49
N GLU A 146 -9.88 -24.17 -19.08
CA GLU A 146 -10.09 -23.82 -20.49
C GLU A 146 -9.28 -24.75 -21.43
N ASN A 147 -8.17 -25.28 -20.94
CA ASN A 147 -7.26 -26.14 -21.69
C ASN A 147 -7.69 -27.63 -21.69
N GLU A 148 -8.51 -28.05 -20.72
CA GLU A 148 -9.14 -29.37 -20.72
C GLU A 148 -10.50 -29.40 -21.45
N ALA A 149 -11.25 -28.30 -21.48
CA ALA A 149 -12.51 -28.22 -22.22
C ALA A 149 -12.33 -28.39 -23.74
N GLY A 150 -11.23 -27.87 -24.30
CA GLY A 150 -10.88 -28.08 -25.72
C GLY A 150 -10.21 -29.43 -26.03
N ARG A 151 -10.05 -30.31 -25.03
CA ARG A 151 -9.45 -31.65 -25.23
C ARG A 151 -10.50 -32.75 -25.44
N TYR A 152 -11.78 -32.43 -25.25
CA TYR A 152 -12.91 -33.33 -25.46
C TYR A 152 -13.80 -32.93 -26.65
N GLU A 153 -13.35 -31.96 -27.47
CA GLU A 153 -13.96 -31.59 -28.75
C GLU A 153 -13.14 -32.16 -29.93
#